data_AF-A0A2K3JJ24-F1
#
_entry.id   AF-A0A2K3JJ24-F1
#
_cell.length_a   1.000
_cell.length_b   1.000
_cell.length_c   1.000
_cell.angle_alpha   90.00
_cell.angle_beta   90.00
_cell.angle_gamma   90.00
#
_symmetry.space_group_name_H-M   'P 1'
#
loop_
_entity.id
_entity.type
_entity.pdbx_description
1 polymer ?
#
loop_
_entity_poly.entity_id
_entity_poly.type
_entity_poly.pdbx_seq_one_letter_code
_entity_poly.pdbx_strand_id
1 'polypeptide(L)'
;MGDDKCSKCGADIPMDSKFCLNCGTKVIKETHQVSEPIHQVFHFLFSKNIITAGILLGILFIWIGVIIVTFSTDLTGLRAAQTLNSLGFFVVGIFLIGGGIANDKMDRLVRLGMIVIGVYMITAVLALSSLINNFY
;
A
#
# COMPACT_ATOMS: atom_id res chain seq x y z
N MET A 1 36.52 0.97 -15.68
CA MET A 1 35.74 0.08 -16.56
C MET A 1 35.59 -1.23 -15.82
N GLY A 2 34.36 -1.63 -15.50
CA GLY A 2 34.08 -2.86 -14.76
C GLY A 2 33.61 -3.93 -15.73
N ASP A 3 34.48 -4.87 -16.04
CA ASP A 3 34.23 -5.93 -17.01
C ASP A 3 33.87 -7.19 -16.20
N ASP A 4 32.58 -7.48 -16.06
CA ASP A 4 32.15 -8.70 -15.38
C ASP A 4 32.49 -9.90 -16.27
N LYS A 5 33.22 -10.88 -15.74
CA LYS A 5 33.56 -12.09 -16.50
C LYS A 5 32.53 -13.18 -16.31
N CYS A 6 32.17 -13.86 -17.39
CA CYS A 6 31.22 -14.96 -17.32
C CYS A 6 31.77 -16.12 -16.50
N SER A 7 31.06 -16.54 -15.46
CA SER A 7 31.47 -17.68 -14.60
C SER A 7 31.53 -19.02 -15.33
N LYS A 8 30.91 -19.15 -16.52
CA LYS A 8 30.91 -20.40 -17.30
C LYS A 8 31.99 -20.44 -18.38
N CYS A 9 32.25 -19.33 -19.06
CA CYS A 9 33.16 -19.31 -20.22
C CYS A 9 34.30 -18.29 -20.12
N GLY A 10 34.34 -17.47 -19.07
CA GLY A 10 35.39 -16.46 -18.85
C GLY A 10 35.34 -15.25 -19.79
N ALA A 11 34.37 -15.18 -20.71
CA ALA A 11 34.23 -14.05 -21.64
C ALA A 11 33.72 -12.79 -20.92
N ASP A 12 34.14 -11.63 -21.40
CA ASP A 12 33.74 -10.34 -20.86
C ASP A 12 32.25 -10.07 -21.14
N ILE A 13 31.52 -9.65 -20.11
CA ILE A 13 30.08 -9.40 -20.13
C ILE A 13 29.87 -7.88 -20.02
N PRO A 14 29.19 -7.25 -20.99
CA PRO A 14 28.85 -5.84 -20.88
C PRO A 14 27.83 -5.60 -19.75
N MET A 15 27.95 -4.44 -19.08
CA MET A 15 27.22 -4.04 -17.86
C MET A 15 25.69 -4.12 -17.94
N ASP A 16 25.07 -4.24 -19.12
CA ASP A 16 23.61 -4.35 -19.29
C ASP A 16 23.10 -5.67 -19.90
N SER A 17 23.96 -6.64 -20.19
CA SER A 17 23.52 -7.92 -20.73
C SER A 17 22.94 -8.85 -19.66
N LYS A 18 21.76 -9.43 -19.93
CA LYS A 18 21.06 -10.43 -19.08
C LYS A 18 21.58 -11.86 -19.31
N PHE A 19 22.32 -12.07 -20.40
CA PHE A 19 22.88 -13.34 -20.83
C PHE A 19 24.27 -13.08 -21.40
N CYS A 20 25.19 -14.03 -21.22
CA CYS A 20 26.51 -13.97 -21.81
C CYS A 20 26.38 -14.14 -23.34
N LEU A 21 26.89 -13.16 -24.10
CA LEU A 21 26.84 -13.16 -25.57
C LEU A 21 27.66 -14.30 -26.20
N ASN A 22 28.59 -14.90 -25.46
CA ASN A 22 29.48 -15.95 -25.97
C ASN A 22 28.97 -17.37 -25.69
N CYS A 23 28.33 -17.62 -24.54
CA CYS A 23 27.91 -18.98 -24.15
C CYS A 23 26.41 -19.14 -23.86
N GLY A 24 25.64 -18.05 -23.94
CA GLY A 24 24.19 -18.04 -23.69
C GLY A 24 23.79 -18.23 -22.23
N THR A 25 24.74 -18.38 -21.31
CA THR A 25 24.44 -18.52 -19.88
C THR A 25 23.82 -17.24 -19.34
N LYS A 26 22.71 -17.39 -18.63
CA LYS A 26 22.04 -16.29 -17.93
C LYS A 26 23.00 -15.70 -16.91
N VAL A 27 23.26 -14.41 -17.05
CA VAL A 27 24.05 -13.66 -16.10
C VAL A 27 23.06 -13.18 -15.07
N ILE A 28 23.09 -13.80 -13.89
CA ILE A 28 22.32 -13.33 -12.75
C ILE A 28 23.05 -12.08 -12.28
N LYS A 29 22.76 -10.94 -12.90
CA LYS A 29 22.98 -9.67 -12.23
C LYS A 29 22.05 -9.70 -11.05
N GLU A 30 22.58 -10.05 -9.89
CA GLU A 30 21.99 -9.60 -8.66
C GLU A 30 22.02 -8.09 -8.76
N THR A 31 20.89 -7.52 -9.22
CA THR A 31 20.69 -6.08 -9.28
C THR A 31 21.13 -5.56 -7.93
N HIS A 32 22.23 -4.82 -7.96
CA HIS A 32 22.85 -4.25 -6.80
C HIS A 32 21.75 -3.69 -5.92
N GLN A 33 21.71 -4.23 -4.72
CA GLN A 33 20.88 -3.80 -3.61
C GLN A 33 20.82 -2.27 -3.61
N VAL A 34 19.70 -1.70 -4.03
CA VAL A 34 19.22 -0.52 -3.33
C VAL A 34 18.92 -1.06 -1.94
N SER A 35 19.85 -0.90 -1.01
CA SER A 35 19.57 -1.01 0.41
C SER A 35 18.60 0.11 0.75
N GLU A 36 17.34 -0.06 0.34
CA GLU A 36 16.27 0.81 0.74
C GLU A 36 15.71 0.21 2.02
N PRO A 37 15.88 0.86 3.19
CA PRO A 37 15.21 0.44 4.41
C PRO A 37 13.68 0.35 4.22
N ILE A 38 13.15 0.99 3.17
CA ILE A 38 11.73 1.02 2.80
C ILE A 38 11.17 -0.37 2.48
N HIS A 39 11.88 -1.28 1.80
CA HIS A 39 11.30 -2.58 1.44
C HIS A 39 11.09 -3.50 2.66
N GLN A 40 12.05 -3.51 3.59
CA GLN A 40 11.95 -4.29 4.82
C GLN A 40 10.89 -3.71 5.76
N VAL A 41 10.79 -2.39 5.84
CA VAL A 41 9.73 -1.69 6.59
C VAL A 41 8.36 -1.95 5.97
N PHE A 42 8.24 -2.00 4.64
CA PHE A 42 6.99 -2.31 3.95
C PHE A 42 6.48 -3.71 4.31
N HIS A 43 7.33 -4.74 4.27
CA HIS A 43 6.92 -6.09 4.63
C HIS A 43 6.54 -6.23 6.12
N PHE A 44 7.14 -5.41 6.99
CA PHE A 44 6.79 -5.37 8.41
C PHE A 44 5.44 -4.66 8.67
N LEU A 45 5.23 -3.49 8.06
CA LEU A 45 4.00 -2.70 8.16
C LEU A 45 2.79 -3.45 7.57
N PHE A 46 3.02 -4.24 6.51
CA PHE A 46 1.99 -5.08 5.88
C PHE A 46 2.06 -6.54 6.33
N SER A 47 2.54 -6.80 7.55
CA SER A 47 2.38 -8.10 8.18
C SER A 47 0.91 -8.33 8.58
N LYS A 48 0.47 -9.59 8.60
CA LYS A 48 -0.93 -9.96 8.88
C LYS A 48 -1.49 -9.32 10.17
N ASN A 49 -0.66 -9.26 11.20
CA ASN A 49 -1.05 -8.73 12.50
C ASN A 49 -1.22 -7.22 12.47
N ILE A 50 -0.29 -6.51 11.82
CA ILE A 50 -0.35 -5.04 11.69
C ILE A 50 -1.48 -4.62 10.75
N ILE A 51 -1.73 -5.35 9.66
CA ILE A 51 -2.89 -5.12 8.79
C ILE A 51 -4.19 -5.25 9.58
N THR A 52 -4.33 -6.33 10.35
CA THR A 52 -5.53 -6.56 11.18
C THR A 52 -5.69 -5.45 12.22
N ALA A 53 -4.61 -5.05 12.89
CA ALA A 53 -4.62 -3.96 13.86
C ALA A 53 -4.99 -2.61 13.22
N GLY A 54 -4.45 -2.30 12.04
CA GLY A 54 -4.76 -1.08 11.30
C GLY A 54 -6.22 -1.01 10.88
N ILE A 55 -6.79 -2.13 10.39
CA ILE A 55 -8.21 -2.22 10.04
C ILE A 55 -9.08 -2.01 11.29
N LEU A 56 -8.77 -2.68 12.40
CA LEU A 56 -9.53 -2.51 13.65
C LEU A 56 -9.46 -1.08 14.18
N LEU A 57 -8.29 -0.44 14.11
CA LEU A 57 -8.10 0.95 14.52
C LEU A 57 -8.92 1.91 13.64
N GLY A 58 -8.93 1.70 12.32
CA GLY A 58 -9.74 2.49 11.41
C GLY A 58 -11.24 2.32 11.66
N ILE A 59 -11.70 1.09 11.91
CA ILE A 59 -13.09 0.79 12.29
C ILE A 59 -13.45 1.50 13.60
N LEU A 60 -12.55 1.48 14.60
CA LEU A 60 -12.77 2.18 15.87
C LEU A 60 -12.98 3.68 15.65
N PHE A 61 -12.15 4.32 14.82
CA PHE A 61 -12.32 5.75 14.51
C PHE A 61 -13.65 6.05 13.81
N ILE A 62 -14.10 5.18 12.91
CA ILE A 62 -15.41 5.31 12.25
C ILE A 62 -16.53 5.20 13.29
N TRP A 63 -16.48 4.24 14.21
CA TRP A 63 -17.48 4.10 15.27
C TRP A 63 -17.51 5.32 16.18
N ILE A 64 -16.36 5.87 16.58
CA ILE A 64 -16.28 7.10 17.37
C ILE A 64 -16.93 8.26 16.61
N GLY A 65 -16.64 8.42 15.32
CA GLY A 65 -17.27 9.44 14.49
C GLY A 65 -18.80 9.28 14.45
N VAL A 66 -19.31 8.07 14.23
CA VAL A 66 -20.75 7.77 14.23
C VAL A 66 -21.41 8.11 15.57
N ILE A 67 -20.75 7.77 16.69
CA ILE A 67 -21.23 8.12 18.03
C ILE A 67 -21.32 9.64 18.16
N ILE A 68 -20.27 10.37 17.78
CA ILE A 68 -20.27 11.84 17.87
C ILE A 68 -21.42 12.45 17.06
N VAL A 69 -21.66 11.99 15.82
CA VAL A 69 -22.81 12.47 15.03
C VAL A 69 -24.14 12.23 15.75
N THR A 70 -24.28 11.06 16.38
CA THR A 70 -25.54 10.66 17.03
C THR A 70 -25.87 11.53 18.24
N PHE A 71 -24.85 11.97 18.98
CA PHE A 71 -25.02 12.76 20.21
C PHE A 71 -24.79 14.27 20.02
N SER A 72 -24.20 14.71 18.90
CA SER A 72 -23.91 16.13 18.67
C SER A 72 -25.14 16.90 18.19
N THR A 73 -25.47 17.97 18.89
CA THR A 73 -26.43 18.98 18.44
C THR A 73 -25.76 20.18 17.76
N ASP A 74 -24.45 20.33 17.94
CA ASP A 74 -23.66 21.46 17.44
C ASP A 74 -22.98 21.18 16.09
N LEU A 75 -22.88 22.21 15.25
CA LEU A 75 -22.19 22.16 13.95
C LEU A 75 -20.71 21.76 14.08
N THR A 76 -20.05 22.18 15.16
CA THR A 76 -18.66 21.81 15.45
C THR A 76 -18.52 20.31 15.71
N GLY A 77 -19.50 19.70 16.38
CA GLY A 77 -19.53 18.25 16.63
C GLY A 77 -19.69 17.45 15.34
N LEU A 78 -20.55 17.92 14.43
CA LEU A 78 -20.72 17.31 13.11
C LEU A 78 -19.42 17.35 12.28
N ARG A 79 -18.74 18.51 12.26
CA ARG A 79 -17.45 18.65 11.54
C ARG A 79 -16.36 17.76 12.13
N ALA A 80 -16.28 17.65 13.46
CA ALA A 80 -15.33 16.76 14.13
C ALA A 80 -15.62 15.28 13.83
N ALA A 81 -16.90 14.89 13.77
CA ALA A 81 -17.26 13.54 13.39
C ALA A 81 -16.91 13.21 11.93
N GLN A 82 -17.13 14.17 11.02
CA GLN A 82 -16.77 14.02 9.61
C GLN A 82 -15.27 13.83 9.41
N THR A 83 -14.42 14.59 10.12
CA THR A 83 -12.96 14.43 10.05
C THR A 83 -12.51 13.08 10.62
N LEU A 84 -13.13 12.61 11.71
CA LEU A 84 -12.84 11.28 12.29
C LEU A 84 -13.24 10.14 11.35
N ASN A 85 -14.42 10.21 10.73
CA ASN A 85 -14.85 9.22 9.75
C ASN A 85 -13.93 9.22 8.52
N SER A 86 -13.54 10.40 8.02
CA SER A 86 -12.58 10.54 6.92
C SER A 86 -11.24 9.88 7.26
N LEU A 87 -10.71 10.15 8.45
CA LEU A 87 -9.47 9.52 8.93
C LEU A 87 -9.59 8.00 9.02
N GLY A 88 -10.70 7.51 9.59
CA GLY A 88 -10.96 6.08 9.71
C GLY A 88 -11.03 5.37 8.35
N PHE A 89 -11.74 5.96 7.39
CA PHE A 89 -11.82 5.41 6.02
C PHE A 89 -10.48 5.47 5.28
N PHE A 90 -9.67 6.50 5.49
CA PHE A 90 -8.30 6.57 4.97
C PHE A 90 -7.43 5.45 5.53
N VAL A 91 -7.44 5.25 6.84
CA VAL A 91 -6.67 4.19 7.52
C VAL A 91 -7.10 2.83 6.99
N VAL A 92 -8.40 2.52 6.98
CA VAL A 92 -8.90 1.24 6.45
C VAL A 92 -8.52 1.07 4.98
N GLY A 93 -8.68 2.10 4.16
CA GLY A 93 -8.36 2.06 2.72
C GLY A 93 -6.90 1.75 2.45
N ILE A 94 -5.97 2.43 3.13
CA ILE A 94 -4.52 2.20 2.95
C ILE A 94 -4.13 0.77 3.36
N PHE A 95 -4.63 0.29 4.49
CA PHE A 95 -4.32 -1.06 4.97
C PHE A 95 -4.94 -2.16 4.09
N LEU A 96 -6.12 -1.94 3.51
CA LEU A 96 -6.73 -2.88 2.56
C LEU A 96 -5.96 -2.96 1.25
N ILE A 97 -5.58 -1.81 0.67
CA ILE A 97 -4.81 -1.77 -0.58
C ILE A 97 -3.44 -2.40 -0.36
N GLY A 98 -2.72 -1.99 0.70
CA GLY A 98 -1.41 -2.51 1.00
C GLY A 98 -1.43 -3.99 1.37
N GLY A 99 -2.43 -4.45 2.13
CA GLY A 99 -2.62 -5.88 2.43
C GLY A 99 -2.92 -6.72 1.20
N GLY A 100 -3.70 -6.21 0.23
CA GLY A 100 -3.92 -6.86 -1.05
C GLY A 100 -2.65 -6.98 -1.91
N ILE A 101 -1.82 -5.94 -1.94
CA ILE A 101 -0.59 -5.96 -2.73
C ILE A 101 0.45 -6.87 -2.07
N ALA A 102 0.65 -6.75 -0.77
CA ALA A 102 1.75 -7.39 -0.04
C ALA A 102 1.58 -8.89 0.16
N ASN A 103 0.36 -9.40 0.31
CA ASN A 103 0.14 -10.80 0.67
C ASN A 103 -0.10 -11.66 -0.58
N ASP A 104 0.91 -12.46 -0.93
CA ASP A 104 0.89 -13.28 -2.14
C ASP A 104 0.00 -14.53 -2.04
N LYS A 105 -0.22 -15.02 -0.81
CA LYS A 105 -0.93 -16.26 -0.48
C LYS A 105 -2.46 -16.22 -0.61
N MET A 106 -3.06 -15.08 -0.96
CA MET A 106 -4.53 -14.97 -1.09
C MET A 106 -5.00 -15.27 -2.50
N ASP A 107 -6.22 -15.78 -2.58
CA ASP A 107 -6.94 -15.92 -3.84
C ASP A 107 -7.01 -14.60 -4.60
N ARG A 108 -6.90 -14.70 -5.92
CA ARG A 108 -6.89 -13.53 -6.81
C ARG A 108 -8.14 -12.66 -6.65
N LEU A 109 -9.29 -13.29 -6.43
CA LEU A 109 -10.57 -12.60 -6.19
C LEU A 109 -10.56 -11.79 -4.89
N VAL A 110 -10.09 -12.39 -3.79
CA VAL A 110 -10.00 -11.72 -2.48
C VAL A 110 -9.04 -10.55 -2.55
N ARG A 111 -7.88 -10.75 -3.17
CA ARG A 111 -6.90 -9.70 -3.40
C ARG A 111 -7.49 -8.53 -4.19
N LEU A 112 -8.12 -8.81 -5.33
CA LEU A 112 -8.71 -7.77 -6.18
C LEU A 112 -9.83 -7.03 -5.43
N GLY A 113 -10.67 -7.76 -4.69
CA GLY A 113 -11.71 -7.21 -3.86
C GLY A 113 -11.18 -6.22 -2.84
N MET A 114 -10.13 -6.55 -2.10
CA MET A 114 -9.54 -5.64 -1.11
C MET A 114 -8.99 -4.36 -1.72
N ILE A 115 -8.34 -4.44 -2.88
CA ILE A 115 -7.82 -3.27 -3.59
C ILE A 115 -8.98 -2.39 -4.08
N VAL A 116 -9.98 -2.98 -4.73
CA VAL A 116 -11.15 -2.25 -5.26
C VAL A 116 -11.93 -1.58 -4.13
N ILE A 117 -12.19 -2.30 -3.04
CA ILE A 117 -12.88 -1.75 -1.86
C ILE A 117 -12.06 -0.60 -1.29
N GLY A 118 -10.75 -0.79 -1.06
CA GLY A 118 -9.89 0.26 -0.51
C GLY A 118 -9.87 1.54 -1.36
N VAL A 119 -9.78 1.40 -2.69
CA VAL A 119 -9.84 2.54 -3.62
C VAL A 119 -11.22 3.20 -3.60
N TYR A 120 -12.30 2.43 -3.57
CA TYR A 120 -13.66 2.95 -3.44
C TYR A 120 -13.85 3.77 -2.15
N MET A 121 -13.34 3.28 -1.02
CA MET A 121 -13.44 3.99 0.26
C MET A 121 -12.68 5.32 0.24
N ILE A 122 -11.46 5.36 -0.31
CA ILE A 122 -10.67 6.60 -0.41
C ILE A 122 -11.33 7.60 -1.37
N THR A 123 -11.81 7.14 -2.52
CA THR A 123 -12.49 8.01 -3.50
C THR A 123 -13.79 8.57 -2.96
N ALA A 124 -14.58 7.79 -2.21
CA ALA A 124 -15.79 8.26 -1.55
C ALA A 124 -15.50 9.37 -0.54
N VAL A 125 -14.42 9.26 0.24
CA VAL A 125 -13.99 10.29 1.20
C VAL A 125 -13.60 11.59 0.49
N LEU A 126 -12.80 11.49 -0.57
CA LEU A 126 -12.37 12.66 -1.35
C LEU A 126 -13.55 13.35 -2.03
N ALA A 127 -14.47 12.58 -2.63
CA ALA A 127 -15.68 13.12 -3.26
C ALA A 127 -16.59 13.84 -2.25
N LEU A 128 -16.76 13.28 -1.05
CA LEU A 128 -17.54 13.92 0.01
C LEU A 128 -16.89 15.25 0.46
N SER A 129 -15.56 15.27 0.52
CA SER A 129 -14.79 16.47 0.86
C SER A 129 -14.98 17.58 -0.19
N SER A 130 -14.94 17.21 -1.48
CA SER A 130 -15.17 18.14 -2.60
C SER A 130 -16.58 18.71 -2.61
N LEU A 131 -17.60 17.92 -2.25
CA LEU A 131 -18.98 18.41 -2.15
C LEU A 131 -19.12 19.45 -1.05
N ILE A 132 -18.60 19.18 0.15
CA ILE A 132 -18.71 20.10 1.29
C ILE A 132 -18.00 21.43 1.01
N ASN A 133 -16.82 21.41 0.38
CA ASN A 133 -16.08 22.62 0.01
C ASN A 133 -16.79 23.47 -1.05
N ASN A 134 -17.67 22.88 -1.86
CA ASN A 134 -18.40 23.60 -2.90
C ASN A 134 -19.71 24.24 -2.39
N PHE A 135 -20.16 23.86 -1.19
CA PHE A 135 -21.33 24.42 -0.52
C PHE A 135 -20.98 25.55 0.47
N TYR A 136 -19.71 25.91 0.63
CA TYR A 136 -19.22 26.99 1.48
C TYR A 136 -18.50 28.05 0.64
#